data_AF-V2X8Y8-F1
#
_entry.id   AF-V2X8Y8-F1
#
_cell.length_a   1.000
_cell.length_b   1.000
_cell.length_c   1.000
_cell.angle_alpha   90.00
_cell.angle_beta   90.00
_cell.angle_gamma   90.00
#
_symmetry.space_group_name_H-M   'P 1'
#
loop_
_entity.id
_entity.type
_entity.pdbx_description
1 polymer ?
#
loop_
_entity_poly.entity_id
_entity_poly.type
_entity_poly.pdbx_seq_one_letter_code
_entity_poly.pdbx_strand_id
1 'polypeptide(L)'
;MLTSCTSYLLYASDNNQNFKISRLDDNYYNVTQQVNVISGSTLESPGIIKRNGVYYLFASHTTGWDPNPNKYFRASSLSGSWSAQADIAPQLTRTYFSQNTFDMLLGNNGIYMGDRWRPSLLGSSRYMWFPLSWDSGNPQIVPADVWSVNVAAGTFSVASGTTYEAESGTISGSARTLTDSAWSGGRGVGYLGNGGTLTINNVQGTGNSAGQWVALYYANGDSSWRNTTVSVNGGTSVLVDQPNTGSGHSVLSVPVKLNLRSGANSITFSSGQSNYAADLDKIIVYTAT
;
A
#
# COMPACT_ATOMS: atom_id res chain seq x y z
N MET A 1 28.90 21.13 -21.34
CA MET A 1 29.72 20.54 -20.27
C MET A 1 28.74 20.01 -19.24
N LEU A 2 28.49 18.69 -19.19
CA LEU A 2 27.66 18.11 -18.15
C LEU A 2 28.44 18.27 -16.84
N THR A 3 27.89 18.98 -15.87
CA THR A 3 28.41 18.96 -14.50
C THR A 3 28.46 17.50 -14.04
N SER A 4 29.65 16.98 -13.68
CA SER A 4 29.75 15.63 -13.11
C SER A 4 28.87 15.57 -11.86
N CYS A 5 27.81 14.77 -11.94
CA CYS A 5 26.99 14.43 -10.80
C CYS A 5 27.55 13.13 -10.23
N THR A 6 28.13 13.18 -9.04
CA THR A 6 28.61 11.98 -8.35
C THR A 6 27.46 11.00 -8.11
N SER A 7 27.59 9.77 -8.60
CA SER A 7 26.60 8.71 -8.47
C SER A 7 27.06 7.61 -7.51
N TYR A 8 26.10 6.87 -6.95
CA TYR A 8 26.36 5.84 -5.95
C TYR A 8 25.51 4.60 -6.22
N LEU A 9 26.10 3.43 -5.98
CA LEU A 9 25.39 2.16 -5.87
C LEU A 9 24.95 1.95 -4.42
N LEU A 10 23.68 1.57 -4.25
CA LEU A 10 23.06 1.15 -3.00
C LEU A 10 22.78 -0.34 -3.11
N TYR A 11 23.32 -1.17 -2.21
CA TYR A 11 23.26 -2.61 -2.39
C TYR A 11 23.36 -3.42 -1.10
N ALA A 12 22.56 -4.49 -1.03
CA ALA A 12 22.76 -5.58 -0.09
C ALA A 12 24.00 -6.39 -0.51
N SER A 13 24.87 -6.72 0.44
CA SER A 13 26.11 -7.45 0.22
C SER A 13 26.30 -8.51 1.31
N ASP A 14 27.29 -9.38 1.12
CA ASP A 14 27.76 -10.30 2.15
C ASP A 14 26.62 -11.22 2.63
N ASN A 15 25.96 -11.88 1.67
CA ASN A 15 24.75 -12.70 1.87
C ASN A 15 23.62 -11.93 2.56
N ASN A 16 23.34 -10.73 2.04
CA ASN A 16 22.36 -9.76 2.54
C ASN A 16 22.57 -9.28 3.99
N GLN A 17 23.70 -9.60 4.64
CA GLN A 17 23.92 -9.20 6.04
C GLN A 17 24.32 -7.73 6.17
N ASN A 18 25.09 -7.21 5.20
CA ASN A 18 25.65 -5.88 5.26
C ASN A 18 25.12 -5.03 4.10
N PHE A 19 24.55 -3.88 4.41
CA PHE A 19 24.15 -2.90 3.42
C PHE A 19 25.31 -1.95 3.11
N LYS A 20 25.58 -1.70 1.83
CA LYS A 20 26.72 -0.88 1.39
C LYS A 20 26.26 0.26 0.49
N ILE A 21 26.98 1.38 0.61
CA ILE A 21 26.87 2.53 -0.27
C ILE A 21 28.26 2.74 -0.88
N SER A 22 28.35 2.74 -2.21
CA SER A 22 29.64 2.86 -2.90
C SER A 22 29.55 3.84 -4.07
N ARG A 23 30.57 4.67 -4.25
CA ARG A 23 30.66 5.66 -5.31
C ARG A 23 30.98 4.99 -6.64
N LEU A 24 30.38 5.49 -7.72
CA LEU A 24 30.69 5.11 -9.11
C LEU A 24 31.79 6.00 -9.72
N ASP A 25 32.37 5.59 -10.85
CA ASP A 25 33.19 6.45 -11.72
C ASP A 25 32.34 7.48 -12.47
N ASP A 26 33.00 8.46 -13.10
CA ASP A 26 32.34 9.59 -13.79
C ASP A 26 31.49 9.19 -15.01
N ASN A 27 31.74 8.00 -15.57
CA ASN A 27 30.94 7.41 -16.65
C ASN A 27 29.87 6.42 -16.14
N TYR A 28 29.78 6.19 -14.83
CA TYR A 28 28.80 5.35 -14.16
C TYR A 28 28.87 3.86 -14.53
N TYR A 29 30.04 3.39 -14.97
CA TYR A 29 30.24 2.01 -15.42
C TYR A 29 30.79 1.09 -14.33
N ASN A 30 31.50 1.63 -13.34
CA ASN A 30 32.12 0.82 -12.30
C ASN A 30 32.05 1.45 -10.90
N VAL A 31 32.11 0.59 -9.88
CA VAL A 31 32.24 0.99 -8.48
C VAL A 31 33.71 1.31 -8.19
N THR A 32 33.99 2.50 -7.67
CA THR A 32 35.36 2.98 -7.42
C THR A 32 35.74 3.02 -5.95
N GLN A 33 34.77 3.24 -5.05
CA GLN A 33 35.05 3.41 -3.62
C GLN A 33 33.84 3.04 -2.76
N GLN A 34 34.02 2.17 -1.76
CA GLN A 34 33.01 2.00 -0.71
C GLN A 34 32.99 3.23 0.19
N VAL A 35 31.81 3.82 0.37
CA VAL A 35 31.60 5.09 1.07
C VAL A 35 31.02 4.85 2.46
N ASN A 36 30.16 3.84 2.61
CA ASN A 36 29.61 3.46 3.90
C ASN A 36 29.23 1.97 3.91
N VAL A 37 29.21 1.39 5.11
CA VAL A 37 28.62 0.08 5.39
C VAL A 37 27.76 0.17 6.64
N ILE A 38 26.54 -0.35 6.57
CA ILE A 38 25.63 -0.53 7.70
C ILE A 38 25.63 -2.03 8.01
N SER A 39 26.55 -2.46 8.89
CA SER A 39 26.81 -3.87 9.17
C SER A 39 25.65 -4.55 9.91
N GLY A 40 25.36 -5.80 9.55
CA GLY A 40 24.33 -6.62 10.21
C GLY A 40 22.90 -6.04 10.10
N SER A 41 22.65 -5.19 9.12
CA SER A 41 21.39 -4.44 8.98
C SER A 41 20.29 -5.18 8.23
N THR A 42 20.66 -6.23 7.49
CA THR A 42 19.75 -7.05 6.68
C THR A 42 18.80 -6.26 5.79
N LEU A 43 19.30 -5.16 5.20
CA LEU A 43 18.54 -4.28 4.31
C LEU A 43 18.63 -4.72 2.85
N GLU A 44 17.50 -4.62 2.16
CA GLU A 44 17.36 -4.78 0.71
C GLU A 44 16.40 -3.72 0.15
N SER A 45 16.12 -3.77 -1.15
CA SER A 45 15.21 -2.84 -1.85
C SER A 45 15.45 -1.33 -1.58
N PRO A 46 16.69 -0.83 -1.76
CA PRO A 46 17.05 0.51 -1.31
C PRO A 46 16.64 1.62 -2.29
N GLY A 47 16.34 2.79 -1.74
CA GLY A 47 16.28 4.06 -2.47
C GLY A 47 16.70 5.23 -1.58
N ILE A 48 17.15 6.34 -2.18
CA ILE A 48 17.54 7.55 -1.44
C ILE A 48 16.85 8.78 -2.01
N ILE A 49 16.25 9.59 -1.12
CA ILE A 49 15.87 10.97 -1.40
C ILE A 49 16.83 11.91 -0.67
N LYS A 50 17.37 12.91 -1.39
CA LYS A 50 18.05 14.05 -0.76
C LYS A 50 17.06 15.22 -0.64
N ARG A 51 16.81 15.69 0.58
CA ARG A 51 15.88 16.77 0.88
C ARG A 51 16.47 17.70 1.93
N ASN A 52 16.48 19.01 1.66
CA ASN A 52 16.99 20.04 2.58
C ASN A 52 18.39 19.73 3.12
N GLY A 53 19.27 19.22 2.27
CA GLY A 53 20.65 18.84 2.63
C GLY A 53 20.79 17.52 3.39
N VAL A 54 19.70 16.82 3.69
CA VAL A 54 19.68 15.52 4.39
C VAL A 54 19.41 14.40 3.38
N TYR A 55 20.15 13.30 3.49
CA TYR A 55 19.89 12.06 2.75
C TYR A 55 18.96 11.17 3.59
N TYR A 56 17.89 10.70 2.97
CA TYR A 56 16.96 9.74 3.54
C TYR A 56 17.10 8.44 2.74
N LEU A 57 17.57 7.38 3.38
CA LEU A 57 17.61 6.02 2.82
C LEU A 57 16.34 5.30 3.21
N PHE A 58 15.65 4.74 2.24
CA PHE A 58 14.49 3.86 2.41
C PHE A 58 14.88 2.44 2.02
N ALA A 59 14.48 1.45 2.81
CA ALA A 59 14.80 0.05 2.55
C ALA A 59 13.82 -0.89 3.27
N SER A 60 13.64 -2.09 2.73
CA SER A 60 13.02 -3.20 3.46
C SER A 60 14.07 -4.02 4.20
N HIS A 61 13.63 -4.86 5.12
CA HIS A 61 14.43 -6.00 5.56
C HIS A 61 14.30 -7.19 4.59
N THR A 62 15.09 -8.23 4.79
CA THR A 62 15.19 -9.41 3.91
C THR A 62 14.21 -10.51 4.30
N THR A 63 13.02 -10.51 3.70
CA THR A 63 11.96 -11.53 3.92
C THR A 63 11.54 -12.24 2.62
N GLY A 64 12.39 -12.21 1.60
CA GLY A 64 12.07 -12.78 0.29
C GLY A 64 10.92 -12.00 -0.36
N TRP A 65 9.88 -12.71 -0.81
CA TRP A 65 8.71 -12.08 -1.43
C TRP A 65 7.70 -11.52 -0.42
N ASP A 66 7.78 -11.93 0.86
CA ASP A 66 6.84 -11.48 1.88
C ASP A 66 7.12 -10.01 2.24
N PRO A 67 6.08 -9.17 2.39
CA PRO A 67 6.27 -7.78 2.77
C PRO A 67 6.72 -7.69 4.24
N ASN A 68 7.45 -6.63 4.57
CA ASN A 68 7.83 -6.29 5.93
C ASN A 68 7.73 -4.77 6.17
N PRO A 69 7.79 -4.32 7.43
CA PRO A 69 7.77 -2.89 7.76
C PRO A 69 9.05 -2.21 7.24
N ASN A 70 8.94 -1.51 6.11
CA ASN A 70 10.05 -0.79 5.50
C ASN A 70 10.45 0.38 6.39
N LYS A 71 11.74 0.70 6.35
CA LYS A 71 12.37 1.66 7.24
C LYS A 71 12.93 2.83 6.47
N TYR A 72 13.07 3.96 7.16
CA TYR A 72 13.94 5.04 6.74
C TYR A 72 15.10 5.25 7.72
N PHE A 73 16.18 5.81 7.17
CA PHE A 73 17.38 6.25 7.88
C PHE A 73 17.74 7.65 7.38
N ARG A 74 18.36 8.48 8.21
CA ARG A 74 18.83 9.81 7.79
C ARG A 74 20.30 10.06 8.09
N ALA A 75 20.97 10.79 7.21
CA ALA A 75 22.34 11.27 7.39
C ALA A 75 22.56 12.62 6.68
N SER A 76 23.50 13.42 7.16
CA SER A 76 23.95 14.65 6.46
C SER A 76 24.94 14.36 5.32
N SER A 77 25.47 13.14 5.26
CA SER A 77 26.44 12.64 4.27
C SER A 77 26.15 11.18 3.95
N LEU A 78 26.41 10.75 2.71
CA LEU A 78 26.34 9.34 2.31
C LEU A 78 27.38 8.47 3.02
N SER A 79 28.46 9.06 3.53
CA SER A 79 29.44 8.39 4.40
C SER A 79 28.92 8.14 5.82
N GLY A 80 27.70 8.59 6.14
CA GLY A 80 27.12 8.53 7.48
C GLY A 80 27.65 9.62 8.42
N SER A 81 27.43 9.48 9.74
CA SER A 81 26.70 8.38 10.40
C SER A 81 25.20 8.40 10.10
N TRP A 82 24.63 7.23 9.80
CA TRP A 82 23.19 7.06 9.61
C TRP A 82 22.47 6.95 10.97
N SER A 83 21.24 7.45 11.05
CA SER A 83 20.39 7.27 12.23
C SER A 83 20.04 5.79 12.47
N ALA A 84 19.44 5.49 13.63
CA ALA A 84 18.69 4.24 13.77
C ALA A 84 17.51 4.20 12.79
N GLN A 85 17.02 2.99 12.51
CA GLN A 85 15.87 2.76 11.65
C GLN A 85 14.58 3.28 12.29
N ALA A 86 13.67 3.80 11.46
CA ALA A 86 12.31 4.15 11.86
C ALA A 86 11.32 3.76 10.76
N ASP A 87 10.09 3.42 11.13
CA ASP A 87 9.05 3.00 10.19
C ASP A 87 8.53 4.16 9.32
N ILE A 88 8.23 3.87 8.05
CA ILE A 88 7.53 4.80 7.14
C ILE A 88 6.01 4.58 7.11
N ALA A 89 5.52 3.52 7.74
CA ALA A 89 4.11 3.15 7.80
C ALA A 89 3.84 2.35 9.09
N PRO A 90 2.58 2.23 9.56
CA PRO A 90 2.26 1.42 10.73
C PRO A 90 2.76 -0.03 10.56
N GLN A 91 3.53 -0.52 11.54
CA GLN A 91 4.27 -1.78 11.45
C GLN A 91 3.39 -2.97 11.03
N LEU A 92 2.18 -3.07 11.57
CA LEU A 92 1.25 -4.17 11.28
C LEU A 92 0.82 -4.25 9.82
N THR A 93 0.81 -3.13 9.09
CA THR A 93 0.44 -3.11 7.67
C THR A 93 1.50 -3.69 6.76
N ARG A 94 2.73 -3.89 7.26
CA ARG A 94 3.92 -4.33 6.48
C ARG A 94 4.08 -3.45 5.23
N THR A 95 4.09 -2.14 5.46
CA THR A 95 4.15 -1.11 4.40
C THR A 95 2.95 -1.20 3.47
N TYR A 96 1.73 -1.34 4.01
CA TYR A 96 0.51 -1.58 3.22
C TYR A 96 0.62 -2.75 2.22
N PHE A 97 1.30 -3.83 2.65
CA PHE A 97 1.63 -5.00 1.85
C PHE A 97 2.37 -4.60 0.57
N SER A 98 3.52 -3.95 0.74
CA SER A 98 4.48 -3.71 -0.33
C SER A 98 5.93 -3.71 0.17
N GLN A 99 6.83 -3.77 -0.80
CA GLN A 99 8.26 -3.61 -0.62
C GLN A 99 8.71 -2.41 -1.46
N ASN A 100 9.63 -1.59 -0.94
CA ASN A 100 10.16 -0.43 -1.64
C ASN A 100 10.76 -0.80 -3.00
N THR A 101 10.74 0.14 -3.94
CA THR A 101 11.34 -0.03 -5.27
C THR A 101 12.01 1.25 -5.73
N PHE A 102 11.31 2.38 -5.63
CA PHE A 102 11.83 3.70 -5.96
C PHE A 102 11.22 4.79 -5.10
N ASP A 103 12.00 5.82 -4.81
CA ASP A 103 11.60 6.95 -3.99
C ASP A 103 11.79 8.24 -4.80
N MET A 104 10.69 8.82 -5.28
CA MET A 104 10.75 10.02 -6.11
C MET A 104 10.53 11.27 -5.26
N LEU A 105 11.45 12.23 -5.29
CA LEU A 105 11.23 13.54 -4.69
C LEU A 105 10.11 14.28 -5.45
N LEU A 106 9.17 14.89 -4.71
CA LEU A 106 8.03 15.65 -5.25
C LEU A 106 7.88 16.95 -4.43
N GLY A 107 8.46 18.04 -4.94
CA GLY A 107 8.50 19.31 -4.20
C GLY A 107 9.18 19.14 -2.84
N ASN A 108 8.44 19.43 -1.77
CA ASN A 108 8.89 19.25 -0.39
C ASN A 108 8.54 17.87 0.20
N ASN A 109 7.98 16.96 -0.59
CA ASN A 109 7.57 15.62 -0.20
C ASN A 109 8.20 14.58 -1.15
N GLY A 110 7.67 13.37 -1.17
CA GLY A 110 8.04 12.36 -2.15
C GLY A 110 6.85 11.50 -2.57
N ILE A 111 7.15 10.53 -3.43
CA ILE A 111 6.27 9.44 -3.80
C ILE A 111 7.01 8.16 -3.47
N TYR A 112 6.43 7.38 -2.56
CA TYR A 112 6.82 6.00 -2.33
C TYR A 112 6.31 5.18 -3.51
N MET A 113 7.20 4.43 -4.16
CA MET A 113 6.84 3.48 -5.21
C MET A 113 7.33 2.10 -4.80
N GLY A 114 6.40 1.24 -4.42
CA GLY A 114 6.70 -0.14 -4.06
C GLY A 114 5.95 -1.16 -4.90
N ASP A 115 6.36 -2.42 -4.73
CA ASP A 115 5.74 -3.58 -5.33
C ASP A 115 4.99 -4.41 -4.28
N ARG A 116 3.75 -4.80 -4.61
CA ARG A 116 3.04 -5.89 -3.95
C ARG A 116 3.32 -7.16 -4.74
N TRP A 117 4.33 -7.90 -4.30
CA TRP A 117 4.73 -9.15 -4.94
C TRP A 117 3.65 -10.23 -4.81
N ARG A 118 3.34 -10.90 -5.92
CA ARG A 118 2.49 -12.09 -5.97
C ARG A 118 3.31 -13.27 -6.51
N PRO A 119 4.07 -13.98 -5.66
CA PRO A 119 5.05 -14.98 -6.13
C PRO A 119 4.41 -16.15 -6.91
N SER A 120 3.15 -16.49 -6.64
CA SER A 120 2.42 -17.52 -7.37
C SER A 120 1.96 -17.10 -8.77
N LEU A 121 1.99 -15.80 -9.09
CA LEU A 121 1.58 -15.26 -10.37
C LEU A 121 2.28 -13.89 -10.60
N LEU A 122 3.59 -13.92 -10.80
CA LEU A 122 4.46 -12.73 -10.75
C LEU A 122 4.02 -11.59 -11.67
N GLY A 123 3.55 -11.89 -12.88
CA GLY A 123 3.03 -10.88 -13.83
C GLY A 123 1.74 -10.18 -13.36
N SER A 124 1.12 -10.68 -12.27
CA SER A 124 -0.02 -10.06 -11.58
C SER A 124 0.35 -9.41 -10.25
N SER A 125 1.65 -9.20 -9.98
CA SER A 125 2.07 -8.26 -8.92
C SER A 125 1.49 -6.86 -9.20
N ARG A 126 1.45 -6.01 -8.17
CA ARG A 126 0.80 -4.69 -8.26
C ARG A 126 1.75 -3.59 -7.82
N TYR A 127 1.56 -2.41 -8.39
CA TYR A 127 2.26 -1.20 -7.99
C TYR A 127 1.53 -0.55 -6.82
N MET A 128 2.26 -0.29 -5.75
CA MET A 128 1.77 0.35 -4.54
C MET A 128 2.42 1.72 -4.43
N TRP A 129 1.76 2.73 -5.00
CA TRP A 129 2.27 4.09 -5.04
C TRP A 129 1.48 4.98 -4.10
N PHE A 130 2.17 5.67 -3.20
CA PHE A 130 1.58 6.56 -2.22
C PHE A 130 2.37 7.86 -2.11
N PRO A 131 1.71 8.98 -1.76
CA PRO A 131 2.44 10.15 -1.30
C PRO A 131 3.28 9.80 -0.06
N LEU A 132 4.51 10.30 -0.01
CA LEU A 132 5.42 10.21 1.13
C LEU A 132 5.58 11.62 1.70
N SER A 133 4.94 11.90 2.84
CA SER A 133 4.89 13.24 3.43
C SER A 133 5.92 13.42 4.55
N TRP A 134 6.47 14.63 4.67
CA TRP A 134 7.30 15.07 5.79
C TRP A 134 6.56 16.01 6.76
N ASP A 135 5.23 16.12 6.70
CA ASP A 135 4.46 17.07 7.52
C ASP A 135 4.61 16.83 9.03
N SER A 136 4.87 15.58 9.45
CA SER A 136 5.17 15.21 10.84
C SER A 136 6.64 15.44 11.24
N GLY A 137 7.46 16.01 10.33
CA GLY A 137 8.90 16.18 10.46
C GLY A 137 9.73 14.99 9.97
N ASN A 138 9.10 13.82 9.77
CA ASN A 138 9.74 12.59 9.28
C ASN A 138 8.95 12.03 8.08
N PRO A 139 9.59 11.28 7.16
CA PRO A 139 8.87 10.69 6.03
C PRO A 139 7.87 9.65 6.51
N GLN A 140 6.60 9.81 6.14
CA GLN A 140 5.53 8.85 6.40
C GLN A 140 4.68 8.66 5.14
N ILE A 141 4.32 7.42 4.83
CA ILE A 141 3.37 7.10 3.78
C ILE A 141 2.00 7.70 4.16
N VAL A 142 1.39 8.40 3.22
CA VAL A 142 0.00 8.85 3.31
C VAL A 142 -0.88 7.75 2.71
N PRO A 143 -1.70 7.03 3.51
CA PRO A 143 -2.54 5.94 3.01
C PRO A 143 -3.71 6.49 2.18
N ALA A 144 -3.46 6.73 0.90
CA ALA A 144 -4.42 7.27 -0.03
C ALA A 144 -4.77 6.22 -1.11
N ASP A 145 -5.97 5.63 -1.03
CA ASP A 145 -6.41 4.64 -2.03
C ASP A 145 -6.51 5.26 -3.43
N VAL A 146 -6.97 6.52 -3.48
CA VAL A 146 -7.10 7.31 -4.71
C VAL A 146 -6.47 8.68 -4.46
N TRP A 147 -5.53 9.05 -5.31
CA TRP A 147 -4.85 10.33 -5.24
C TRP A 147 -4.37 10.76 -6.62
N SER A 148 -4.06 12.05 -6.76
CA SER A 148 -3.53 12.65 -7.98
C SER A 148 -2.22 13.36 -7.69
N VAL A 149 -1.38 13.46 -8.73
CA VAL A 149 -0.07 14.12 -8.67
C VAL A 149 0.00 15.24 -9.69
N ASN A 150 0.54 16.40 -9.28
CA ASN A 150 0.99 17.44 -10.18
C ASN A 150 2.51 17.55 -10.06
N VAL A 151 3.21 16.86 -10.96
CA VAL A 151 4.68 16.80 -10.95
C VAL A 151 5.30 18.18 -11.15
N ALA A 152 4.74 19.00 -12.04
CA ALA A 152 5.26 20.34 -12.32
C ALA A 152 5.14 21.26 -11.10
N ALA A 153 4.05 21.16 -10.34
CA ALA A 153 3.86 21.92 -9.11
C ALA A 153 4.56 21.30 -7.89
N GLY A 154 5.02 20.05 -7.98
CA GLY A 154 5.58 19.32 -6.84
C GLY A 154 4.56 19.02 -5.74
N THR A 155 3.29 18.77 -6.12
CA THR A 155 2.19 18.56 -5.18
C THR A 155 1.41 17.29 -5.47
N PHE A 156 0.70 16.79 -4.46
CA PHE A 156 -0.28 15.71 -4.59
C PHE A 156 -1.60 16.12 -3.95
N SER A 157 -2.68 15.42 -4.28
CA SER A 157 -4.00 15.62 -3.67
C SER A 157 -4.69 14.28 -3.46
N VAL A 158 -5.11 14.03 -2.22
CA VAL A 158 -5.85 12.81 -1.84
C VAL A 158 -7.32 13.01 -2.18
N ALA A 159 -7.92 12.04 -2.87
CA ALA A 159 -9.33 12.11 -3.20
C ALA A 159 -10.20 11.93 -1.94
N SER A 160 -11.32 12.63 -1.88
CA SER A 160 -12.35 12.40 -0.88
C SER A 160 -13.31 11.30 -1.33
N GLY A 161 -13.78 10.52 -0.36
CA GLY A 161 -14.78 9.50 -0.56
C GLY A 161 -15.77 9.44 0.59
N THR A 162 -16.86 8.71 0.37
CA THR A 162 -17.86 8.45 1.42
C THR A 162 -17.62 7.06 1.98
N THR A 163 -17.48 6.98 3.30
CA THR A 163 -17.34 5.73 4.04
C THR A 163 -18.71 5.08 4.29
N TYR A 164 -18.78 3.77 4.10
CA TYR A 164 -19.92 2.93 4.50
C TYR A 164 -19.39 1.76 5.32
N GLU A 165 -19.72 1.72 6.60
CA GLU A 165 -19.30 0.64 7.51
C GLU A 165 -20.03 -0.66 7.15
N ALA A 166 -19.30 -1.77 7.12
CA ALA A 166 -19.85 -3.05 6.67
C ALA A 166 -20.97 -3.54 7.59
N GLU A 167 -20.82 -3.39 8.90
CA GLU A 167 -21.78 -3.81 9.91
C GLU A 167 -23.08 -2.99 9.92
N SER A 168 -23.13 -1.87 9.19
CA SER A 168 -24.35 -1.09 8.96
C SER A 168 -25.18 -1.61 7.76
N GLY A 169 -24.64 -2.53 6.98
CA GLY A 169 -25.35 -3.13 5.85
C GLY A 169 -26.30 -4.27 6.25
N THR A 170 -27.02 -4.80 5.26
CA THR A 170 -27.89 -5.96 5.42
C THR A 170 -27.07 -7.24 5.34
N ILE A 171 -26.85 -7.89 6.48
CA ILE A 171 -26.16 -9.19 6.59
C ILE A 171 -27.17 -10.31 6.35
N SER A 172 -26.78 -11.35 5.63
CA SER A 172 -27.66 -12.49 5.31
C SER A 172 -26.91 -13.82 5.25
N GLY A 173 -27.65 -14.91 5.48
CA GLY A 173 -27.08 -16.27 5.50
C GLY A 173 -26.19 -16.51 6.71
N SER A 174 -25.00 -17.08 6.50
CA SER A 174 -24.05 -17.42 7.56
C SER A 174 -23.12 -16.27 7.99
N ALA A 175 -23.16 -15.13 7.29
CA ALA A 175 -22.36 -13.96 7.62
C ALA A 175 -22.81 -13.35 8.97
N ARG A 176 -21.86 -12.74 9.69
CA ARG A 176 -22.14 -12.13 10.99
C ARG A 176 -21.19 -10.99 11.32
N THR A 177 -21.66 -10.08 12.16
CA THR A 177 -20.81 -9.02 12.69
C THR A 177 -19.74 -9.60 13.62
N LEU A 178 -18.52 -9.10 13.46
CA LEU A 178 -17.38 -9.34 14.35
C LEU A 178 -16.99 -8.03 15.04
N THR A 179 -16.24 -8.13 16.13
CA THR A 179 -15.76 -6.99 16.91
C THR A 179 -14.25 -7.07 17.02
N ASP A 180 -13.58 -5.97 16.70
CA ASP A 180 -12.13 -5.83 16.81
C ASP A 180 -11.77 -4.35 16.95
N SER A 181 -10.98 -3.99 17.96
CA SER A 181 -10.58 -2.59 18.18
C SER A 181 -9.73 -1.99 17.07
N ALA A 182 -9.14 -2.81 16.20
CA ALA A 182 -8.35 -2.35 15.06
C ALA A 182 -9.22 -1.92 13.87
N TRP A 183 -10.51 -2.27 13.85
CA TRP A 183 -11.41 -2.01 12.73
C TRP A 183 -12.13 -0.67 12.90
N SER A 184 -12.62 -0.10 11.79
CA SER A 184 -13.43 1.13 11.82
C SER A 184 -14.65 0.92 12.71
N GLY A 185 -14.90 1.84 13.64
CA GLY A 185 -16.01 1.69 14.60
C GLY A 185 -15.89 0.48 15.55
N GLY A 186 -14.76 -0.25 15.53
CA GLY A 186 -14.52 -1.44 16.32
C GLY A 186 -15.23 -2.71 15.81
N ARG A 187 -15.81 -2.69 14.61
CA ARG A 187 -16.69 -3.75 14.10
C ARG A 187 -16.53 -3.93 12.59
N GLY A 188 -17.06 -5.04 12.08
CA GLY A 188 -17.07 -5.38 10.66
C GLY A 188 -17.83 -6.68 10.44
N VAL A 189 -17.82 -7.22 9.22
CA VAL A 189 -18.61 -8.41 8.86
C VAL A 189 -17.70 -9.54 8.39
N GLY A 190 -17.74 -10.66 9.11
CA GLY A 190 -17.05 -11.88 8.74
C GLY A 190 -17.99 -12.99 8.32
N TYR A 191 -17.41 -14.17 8.08
CA TYR A 191 -18.13 -15.33 7.52
C TYR A 191 -18.83 -15.01 6.20
N LEU A 192 -18.24 -14.09 5.43
CA LEU A 192 -18.65 -13.74 4.08
C LEU A 192 -18.21 -14.84 3.10
N GLY A 193 -19.06 -15.17 2.13
CA GLY A 193 -18.90 -16.32 1.25
C GLY A 193 -19.39 -17.61 1.90
N ASN A 194 -19.39 -18.72 1.15
CA ASN A 194 -19.91 -20.01 1.63
C ASN A 194 -21.31 -19.89 2.27
N GLY A 195 -22.22 -19.20 1.58
CA GLY A 195 -23.59 -18.94 2.02
C GLY A 195 -23.80 -17.66 2.84
N GLY A 196 -22.74 -16.93 3.21
CA GLY A 196 -22.85 -15.63 3.90
C GLY A 196 -22.69 -14.46 2.94
N THR A 197 -23.54 -13.44 3.07
CA THR A 197 -23.50 -12.23 2.23
C THR A 197 -23.71 -10.95 3.03
N LEU A 198 -23.24 -9.84 2.47
CA LEU A 198 -23.49 -8.50 2.98
C LEU A 198 -23.95 -7.61 1.82
N THR A 199 -25.01 -6.83 2.02
CA THR A 199 -25.42 -5.78 1.08
C THR A 199 -25.37 -4.41 1.74
N ILE A 200 -24.53 -3.53 1.21
CA ILE A 200 -24.49 -2.12 1.61
C ILE A 200 -25.44 -1.35 0.69
N ASN A 201 -26.45 -0.70 1.30
CA ASN A 201 -27.51 0.02 0.59
C ASN A 201 -27.26 1.53 0.59
N ASN A 202 -28.01 2.25 -0.25
CA ASN A 202 -27.96 3.72 -0.35
C ASN A 202 -26.57 4.28 -0.67
N VAL A 203 -25.73 3.48 -1.34
CA VAL A 203 -24.42 3.90 -1.80
C VAL A 203 -24.58 4.93 -2.92
N GLN A 204 -24.11 6.15 -2.68
CA GLN A 204 -24.26 7.24 -3.64
C GLN A 204 -23.30 7.08 -4.82
N GLY A 205 -23.89 6.94 -6.00
CA GLY A 205 -23.19 6.94 -7.27
C GLY A 205 -23.33 8.27 -8.01
N THR A 206 -22.30 8.60 -8.79
CA THR A 206 -22.21 9.79 -9.65
C THR A 206 -22.85 9.57 -11.02
N GLY A 207 -23.11 8.31 -11.41
CA GLY A 207 -23.56 7.98 -12.77
C GLY A 207 -22.46 8.08 -13.84
N ASN A 208 -21.19 8.20 -13.45
CA ASN A 208 -20.08 8.30 -14.38
C ASN A 208 -19.88 6.99 -15.16
N SER A 209 -19.90 7.07 -16.50
CA SER A 209 -19.71 5.92 -17.39
C SER A 209 -18.32 5.29 -17.32
N ALA A 210 -17.31 6.02 -16.83
CA ALA A 210 -15.97 5.49 -16.59
C ALA A 210 -15.88 4.66 -15.30
N GLY A 211 -16.94 4.62 -14.49
CA GLY A 211 -16.99 3.97 -13.19
C GLY A 211 -16.38 4.81 -12.06
N GLN A 212 -16.66 4.41 -10.83
CA GLN A 212 -16.11 4.99 -9.60
C GLN A 212 -15.20 4.00 -8.89
N TRP A 213 -14.11 4.51 -8.31
CA TRP A 213 -13.27 3.71 -7.44
C TRP A 213 -13.96 3.47 -6.10
N VAL A 214 -13.97 2.21 -5.68
CA VAL A 214 -14.41 1.76 -4.36
C VAL A 214 -13.25 1.02 -3.72
N ALA A 215 -12.80 1.48 -2.56
CA ALA A 215 -11.82 0.76 -1.75
C ALA A 215 -12.56 -0.17 -0.78
N LEU A 216 -12.20 -1.45 -0.79
CA LEU A 216 -12.68 -2.44 0.17
C LEU A 216 -11.63 -2.55 1.27
N TYR A 217 -11.98 -2.16 2.49
CA TYR A 217 -11.15 -2.34 3.68
C TYR A 217 -11.51 -3.68 4.32
N TYR A 218 -10.51 -4.55 4.48
CA TYR A 218 -10.73 -5.92 4.94
C TYR A 218 -9.56 -6.42 5.79
N ALA A 219 -9.82 -7.48 6.56
CA ALA A 219 -8.82 -8.24 7.29
C ALA A 219 -8.80 -9.69 6.80
N ASN A 220 -7.61 -10.19 6.45
CA ASN A 220 -7.38 -11.57 6.03
C ASN A 220 -6.20 -12.14 6.83
N GLY A 221 -6.49 -12.88 7.90
CA GLY A 221 -5.49 -13.50 8.76
C GLY A 221 -4.85 -14.78 8.19
N ASP A 222 -5.27 -15.25 7.02
CA ASP A 222 -4.65 -16.41 6.38
C ASP A 222 -3.27 -16.03 5.82
N SER A 223 -2.42 -17.02 5.52
CA SER A 223 -1.19 -16.80 4.76
C SER A 223 -1.46 -16.65 3.25
N SER A 224 -2.58 -17.20 2.76
CA SER A 224 -3.00 -17.13 1.36
C SER A 224 -3.91 -15.93 1.09
N TRP A 225 -4.05 -15.60 -0.20
CA TRP A 225 -5.02 -14.60 -0.65
C TRP A 225 -6.43 -15.23 -0.65
N ARG A 226 -7.42 -14.45 -0.22
CA ARG A 226 -8.84 -14.71 -0.43
C ARG A 226 -9.35 -13.88 -1.60
N ASN A 227 -10.66 -13.93 -1.83
CA ASN A 227 -11.36 -13.06 -2.77
C ASN A 227 -12.82 -12.91 -2.36
N THR A 228 -13.45 -11.85 -2.85
CA THR A 228 -14.88 -11.58 -2.65
C THR A 228 -15.54 -11.24 -3.98
N THR A 229 -16.72 -11.80 -4.24
CA THR A 229 -17.59 -11.35 -5.33
C THR A 229 -18.23 -10.02 -4.96
N VAL A 230 -18.33 -9.11 -5.92
CA VAL A 230 -18.95 -7.79 -5.75
C VAL A 230 -19.97 -7.59 -6.87
N SER A 231 -21.23 -7.40 -6.51
CA SER A 231 -22.34 -7.13 -7.43
C SER A 231 -22.97 -5.78 -7.12
N VAL A 232 -23.17 -4.97 -8.15
CA VAL A 232 -23.84 -3.66 -8.04
C VAL A 232 -25.28 -3.80 -8.53
N ASN A 233 -26.25 -3.40 -7.71
CA ASN A 233 -27.68 -3.41 -8.05
C ASN A 233 -28.20 -4.77 -8.56
N GLY A 234 -27.65 -5.88 -8.07
CA GLY A 234 -28.00 -7.24 -8.52
C GLY A 234 -27.47 -7.61 -9.92
N GLY A 235 -26.59 -6.80 -10.50
CA GLY A 235 -25.92 -7.09 -11.77
C GLY A 235 -24.88 -8.20 -11.67
N THR A 236 -24.19 -8.47 -12.78
CA THR A 236 -23.11 -9.47 -12.85
C THR A 236 -22.01 -9.15 -11.84
N SER A 237 -21.62 -10.16 -11.06
CA SER A 237 -20.54 -10.05 -10.09
C SER A 237 -19.18 -9.95 -10.76
N VAL A 238 -18.31 -9.10 -10.20
CA VAL A 238 -16.86 -9.16 -10.42
C VAL A 238 -16.19 -9.84 -9.23
N LEU A 239 -14.99 -10.40 -9.42
CA LEU A 239 -14.20 -10.98 -8.34
C LEU A 239 -13.06 -10.04 -7.95
N VAL A 240 -12.91 -9.76 -6.66
CA VAL A 240 -11.87 -8.88 -6.12
C VAL A 240 -10.93 -9.68 -5.23
N ASP A 241 -9.64 -9.69 -5.58
CA ASP A 241 -8.58 -10.33 -4.80
C ASP A 241 -8.39 -9.64 -3.43
N GLN A 242 -8.25 -10.43 -2.37
CA GLN A 242 -8.02 -9.99 -1.00
C GLN A 242 -6.73 -10.63 -0.44
N PRO A 243 -5.55 -10.03 -0.70
CA PRO A 243 -4.27 -10.44 -0.13
C PRO A 243 -4.29 -10.71 1.38
N ASN A 244 -3.37 -11.52 1.91
CA ASN A 244 -3.23 -11.64 3.36
C ASN A 244 -2.92 -10.29 4.01
N THR A 245 -3.59 -9.92 5.09
CA THR A 245 -3.26 -8.68 5.81
C THR A 245 -2.20 -8.91 6.87
N GLY A 246 -1.79 -10.17 7.07
CA GLY A 246 -0.76 -10.60 8.02
C GLY A 246 -1.32 -10.91 9.42
N SER A 247 -2.54 -10.47 9.70
CA SER A 247 -3.29 -10.77 10.91
C SER A 247 -4.77 -10.41 10.70
N GLY A 248 -5.69 -11.13 11.35
CA GLY A 248 -7.11 -10.72 11.43
C GLY A 248 -7.32 -9.35 12.11
N HIS A 249 -6.31 -8.86 12.82
CA HIS A 249 -6.28 -7.57 13.50
C HIS A 249 -5.62 -6.46 12.66
N SER A 250 -5.26 -6.73 11.41
CA SER A 250 -4.71 -5.74 10.49
C SER A 250 -5.65 -5.56 9.29
N VAL A 251 -6.03 -4.31 9.04
CA VAL A 251 -6.89 -3.94 7.92
C VAL A 251 -6.04 -3.33 6.81
N LEU A 252 -6.24 -3.82 5.58
CA LEU A 252 -5.71 -3.21 4.36
C LEU A 252 -6.86 -2.92 3.41
N SER A 253 -6.60 -2.11 2.39
CA SER A 253 -7.56 -1.83 1.31
C SER A 253 -7.12 -2.41 -0.04
N VAL A 254 -8.10 -2.75 -0.87
CA VAL A 254 -7.93 -3.01 -2.30
C VAL A 254 -8.97 -2.23 -3.11
N PRO A 255 -8.60 -1.66 -4.27
CA PRO A 255 -9.54 -0.93 -5.10
C PRO A 255 -10.30 -1.87 -6.04
N VAL A 256 -11.55 -1.52 -6.31
CA VAL A 256 -12.35 -2.04 -7.44
C VAL A 256 -13.06 -0.87 -8.12
N LYS A 257 -13.07 -0.86 -9.45
CA LYS A 257 -13.80 0.15 -10.21
C LYS A 257 -15.20 -0.35 -10.54
N LEU A 258 -16.23 0.34 -10.05
CA LEU A 258 -17.63 -0.06 -10.17
C LEU A 258 -18.45 0.96 -10.95
N ASN A 259 -19.36 0.47 -11.79
CA ASN A 259 -20.33 1.31 -12.50
C ASN A 259 -21.57 1.53 -11.62
N LEU A 260 -21.60 2.65 -10.91
CA LEU A 260 -22.72 3.06 -10.07
C LEU A 260 -23.65 4.00 -10.85
N ARG A 261 -24.96 3.80 -10.80
CA ARG A 261 -25.93 4.76 -11.35
C ARG A 261 -25.92 6.05 -10.52
N SER A 262 -26.40 7.15 -11.10
CA SER A 262 -26.62 8.39 -10.35
C SER A 262 -27.60 8.15 -9.19
N GLY A 263 -27.26 8.61 -7.99
CA GLY A 263 -28.07 8.43 -6.78
C GLY A 263 -27.82 7.10 -6.08
N ALA A 264 -28.86 6.53 -5.46
CA ALA A 264 -28.72 5.36 -4.58
C ALA A 264 -28.48 4.04 -5.34
N ASN A 265 -27.47 3.30 -4.88
CA ASN A 265 -27.09 1.96 -5.34
C ASN A 265 -27.09 0.98 -4.16
N SER A 266 -27.18 -0.32 -4.47
CA SER A 266 -26.79 -1.39 -3.57
C SER A 266 -25.52 -2.07 -4.06
N ILE A 267 -24.65 -2.47 -3.13
CA ILE A 267 -23.46 -3.25 -3.41
C ILE A 267 -23.49 -4.51 -2.53
N THR A 268 -23.57 -5.67 -3.16
CA THR A 268 -23.62 -6.97 -2.49
C THR A 268 -22.26 -7.68 -2.61
N PHE A 269 -21.77 -8.14 -1.46
CA PHE A 269 -20.50 -8.83 -1.31
C PHE A 269 -20.70 -10.33 -1.05
N SER A 270 -19.81 -11.12 -1.64
CA SER A 270 -19.66 -12.57 -1.43
C SER A 270 -20.88 -13.43 -1.77
N SER A 271 -21.76 -12.95 -2.65
CA SER A 271 -22.85 -13.74 -3.19
C SER A 271 -22.34 -14.79 -4.19
N GLY A 272 -22.84 -16.02 -4.07
CA GLY A 272 -22.60 -17.08 -5.05
C GLY A 272 -21.19 -17.68 -5.06
N GLN A 273 -20.35 -17.44 -4.05
CA GLN A 273 -19.03 -18.06 -3.91
C GLN A 273 -19.01 -19.16 -2.85
N SER A 274 -18.23 -20.22 -3.09
CA SER A 274 -18.08 -21.37 -2.20
C SER A 274 -16.98 -21.20 -1.16
N ASN A 275 -15.95 -20.41 -1.44
CA ASN A 275 -14.90 -20.06 -0.48
C ASN A 275 -15.33 -18.90 0.42
N TYR A 276 -14.77 -18.85 1.63
CA TYR A 276 -14.87 -17.65 2.46
C TYR A 276 -14.06 -16.50 1.84
N ALA A 277 -14.64 -15.30 1.91
CA ALA A 277 -13.96 -14.04 1.68
C ALA A 277 -13.20 -13.60 2.94
N ALA A 278 -12.42 -12.54 2.83
CA ALA A 278 -11.88 -11.86 4.00
C ALA A 278 -12.97 -11.10 4.76
N ASP A 279 -12.72 -10.81 6.04
CA ASP A 279 -13.66 -10.06 6.87
C ASP A 279 -13.68 -8.60 6.39
N LEU A 280 -14.85 -8.04 6.09
CA LEU A 280 -14.99 -6.69 5.56
C LEU A 280 -15.21 -5.70 6.72
N ASP A 281 -14.32 -4.72 6.85
CA ASP A 281 -14.42 -3.61 7.81
C ASP A 281 -15.38 -2.55 7.25
N LYS A 282 -15.03 -2.01 6.08
CA LYS A 282 -15.81 -0.94 5.43
C LYS A 282 -15.53 -0.84 3.94
N ILE A 283 -16.29 0.01 3.27
CA ILE A 283 -15.92 0.51 1.95
C ILE A 283 -15.81 2.04 1.94
N ILE A 284 -14.95 2.56 1.07
CA ILE A 284 -14.91 3.98 0.74
C ILE A 284 -15.21 4.14 -0.74
N VAL A 285 -16.22 4.94 -1.07
CA VAL A 285 -16.63 5.22 -2.46
C VAL A 285 -16.16 6.60 -2.84
N TYR A 286 -15.24 6.67 -3.79
CA TYR A 286 -14.63 7.92 -4.22
C TYR A 286 -15.47 8.62 -5.28
N THR A 287 -15.47 9.96 -5.21
CA THR A 287 -16.13 10.83 -6.20
C THR A 287 -15.18 11.26 -7.32
N ALA A 288 -13.88 11.30 -7.03
CA ALA A 288 -12.84 11.55 -8.01
C ALA A 288 -12.63 10.31 -8.91
N THR A 289 -12.41 10.57 -10.20
CA THR A 289 -12.11 9.58 -11.23
C THR A 289 -10.63 9.31 -11.36
#